data_AF-A0A178ELL1-F1
#
_entry.id   AF-A0A178ELL1-F1
#
_cell.length_a   1.000
_cell.length_b   1.000
_cell.length_c   1.000
_cell.angle_alpha   90.00
_cell.angle_beta   90.00
_cell.angle_gamma   90.00
#
_symmetry.space_group_name_H-M   'P 1'
#
loop_
_entity.id
_entity.type
_entity.pdbx_description
1 polymer ?
#
loop_
_entity_poly.entity_id
_entity_poly.type
_entity_poly.pdbx_seq_one_letter_code
_entity_poly.pdbx_strand_id
1 'polypeptide(L)'
;MSEKDAALDGDTSSESDTLSQSKSEIQQCSPLLDLPAEIRNMIYKYVLGNWTICAFSRTHRPAQYVIVDPFYTWHRNPPTNKLNVLSTCRQIYTEAYILPFSLNWFQIWFTDVSRFFDGVYFPLSRVQAITKLRLTVFDHYVMDFKKEPFQLKEDFTNDLLRIKQLPMLKKVSLRCYEDHTEAMLKVMEGEVTSTINSARDKARIEVEVFVRQTLHCRVNPVNSLPSRGEQAR
;
A
#
# COMPACT_ATOMS: atom_id res chain seq x y z
N MET A 1 34.05 73.93 -14.00
CA MET A 1 32.84 73.45 -13.29
C MET A 1 32.41 72.16 -13.94
N SER A 2 32.46 70.98 -13.35
CA SER A 2 33.18 70.44 -12.20
C SER A 2 33.17 68.93 -12.45
N GLU A 3 34.34 68.32 -12.37
CA GLU A 3 34.52 66.88 -12.21
C GLU A 3 33.82 66.40 -10.92
N LYS A 4 33.32 65.16 -10.95
CA LYS A 4 33.23 64.32 -9.75
C LYS A 4 33.18 62.85 -10.18
N ASP A 5 34.36 62.26 -10.15
CA ASP A 5 34.62 60.83 -10.11
C ASP A 5 34.09 60.22 -8.81
N ALA A 6 33.46 59.05 -8.91
CA ALA A 6 33.22 58.16 -7.78
C ALA A 6 33.30 56.72 -8.26
N ALA A 7 34.49 56.14 -8.10
CA ALA A 7 34.76 54.71 -8.26
C ALA A 7 34.12 53.93 -7.09
N LEU A 8 33.44 52.83 -7.42
CA LEU A 8 32.95 51.83 -6.48
C LEU A 8 33.45 50.46 -6.97
N ASP A 9 34.64 50.10 -6.50
CA ASP A 9 35.17 48.74 -6.57
C ASP A 9 34.47 47.90 -5.50
N GLY A 10 33.48 47.11 -5.94
CA GLY A 10 32.81 46.10 -5.14
C GLY A 10 33.50 44.75 -5.31
N ASP A 11 34.33 44.41 -4.33
CA ASP A 11 35.02 43.13 -4.16
C ASP A 11 34.04 41.95 -4.30
N THR A 12 34.19 41.19 -5.38
CA THR A 12 33.35 40.05 -5.75
C THR A 12 34.20 38.78 -5.64
N SER A 13 34.73 38.45 -4.46
CA SER A 13 35.58 37.27 -4.31
C SER A 13 35.63 36.63 -2.91
N SER A 14 34.55 36.02 -2.41
CA SER A 14 34.69 34.97 -1.36
C SER A 14 33.44 34.13 -1.01
N GLU A 15 32.49 33.87 -1.92
CA GLU A 15 31.28 33.07 -1.60
C GLU A 15 31.31 31.61 -2.11
N SER A 16 32.43 31.14 -2.68
CA SER A 16 32.52 29.80 -3.27
C SER A 16 33.04 28.69 -2.33
N ASP A 17 33.65 29.03 -1.19
CA ASP A 17 34.36 28.04 -0.35
C ASP A 17 33.56 27.53 0.85
N THR A 18 32.46 28.19 1.24
CA THR A 18 31.64 27.76 2.39
C THR A 18 30.59 26.69 2.06
N LEU A 19 30.33 26.40 0.78
CA LEU A 19 29.34 25.39 0.38
C LEU A 19 29.89 23.95 0.34
N SER A 20 31.22 23.79 0.33
CA SER A 20 31.87 22.48 0.16
C SER A 20 32.09 21.73 1.48
N GLN A 21 32.01 22.41 2.63
CA GLN A 21 32.23 21.82 3.96
C GLN A 21 30.97 21.24 4.63
N SER A 22 29.76 21.64 4.23
CA SER A 22 28.52 21.23 4.92
C SER A 22 27.97 19.86 4.49
N LYS A 23 28.47 19.28 3.39
CA LYS A 23 27.96 18.00 2.87
C LYS A 23 28.59 16.78 3.56
N SER A 24 29.80 16.92 4.10
CA SER A 24 30.53 15.84 4.77
C SER A 24 30.10 15.61 6.23
N GLU A 25 29.64 16.63 6.95
CA GLU A 25 29.38 16.51 8.39
C GLU A 25 28.08 15.74 8.70
N ILE A 26 27.03 15.91 7.90
CA ILE A 26 25.75 15.20 8.13
C ILE A 26 25.88 13.70 7.81
N GLN A 27 26.77 13.34 6.89
CA GLN A 27 26.98 11.95 6.49
C GLN A 27 27.75 11.13 7.55
N GLN A 28 28.50 11.80 8.43
CA GLN A 28 29.37 11.15 9.42
C GLN A 28 28.70 10.82 10.77
N CYS A 29 27.40 11.07 10.94
CA CYS A 29 26.71 10.86 12.24
C CYS A 29 25.53 9.89 12.18
N SER A 30 25.34 9.13 11.10
CA SER A 30 24.29 8.10 11.06
C SER A 30 24.90 6.71 11.19
N PRO A 31 24.80 6.08 12.38
CA PRO A 31 25.29 4.71 12.57
C PRO A 31 24.69 3.71 11.57
N LEU A 32 23.51 4.01 11.01
CA LEU A 32 22.87 3.19 9.99
C LEU A 32 23.57 3.32 8.62
N LEU A 33 24.04 4.51 8.24
CA LEU A 33 24.70 4.74 6.95
C LEU A 33 26.16 4.28 6.94
N ASP A 34 26.79 4.17 8.13
CA ASP A 34 28.13 3.61 8.29
C ASP A 34 28.18 2.08 8.10
N LEU A 35 27.02 1.41 8.17
CA LEU A 35 26.93 -0.04 7.95
C LEU A 35 27.10 -0.38 6.46
N PRO A 36 27.67 -1.55 6.11
CA PRO A 36 27.66 -2.06 4.74
C PRO A 36 26.23 -2.17 4.17
N ALA A 37 26.11 -2.02 2.85
CA ALA A 37 24.82 -1.99 2.16
C ALA A 37 24.00 -3.27 2.39
N GLU A 38 24.66 -4.42 2.54
CA GLU A 38 24.05 -5.71 2.83
C GLU A 38 23.30 -5.68 4.16
N ILE A 39 23.94 -5.15 5.21
CA ILE A 39 23.36 -5.03 6.55
C ILE A 39 22.21 -4.02 6.54
N ARG A 40 22.38 -2.87 5.85
CA ARG A 40 21.29 -1.90 5.66
C ARG A 40 20.08 -2.52 4.98
N ASN A 41 20.29 -3.26 3.90
CA ASN A 41 19.22 -3.97 3.18
C ASN A 41 18.51 -5.02 4.05
N MET A 42 19.23 -5.72 4.92
CA MET A 42 18.61 -6.62 5.91
C MET A 42 17.73 -5.83 6.88
N ILE A 43 18.23 -4.73 7.45
CA ILE A 43 17.47 -3.86 8.36
C ILE A 43 16.21 -3.34 7.66
N TYR A 44 16.33 -2.84 6.42
CA TYR A 44 15.18 -2.35 5.66
C TYR A 44 14.13 -3.43 5.43
N LYS A 45 14.54 -4.66 5.10
CA LYS A 45 13.59 -5.78 4.94
C LYS A 45 12.82 -6.08 6.23
N TYR A 46 13.50 -6.07 7.38
CA TYR A 46 12.86 -6.30 8.67
C TYR A 46 11.90 -5.16 9.06
N VAL A 47 12.30 -3.91 8.83
CA VAL A 47 11.49 -2.74 9.21
C VAL A 47 10.30 -2.53 8.27
N LEU A 48 10.52 -2.68 6.96
CA LEU A 48 9.55 -2.33 5.92
C LEU A 48 8.73 -3.52 5.41
N GLY A 49 9.04 -4.75 5.84
CA GLY A 49 8.38 -5.97 5.37
C GLY A 49 7.36 -6.58 6.34
N ASN A 50 6.66 -7.62 5.89
CA ASN A 50 5.68 -8.39 6.68
C ASN A 50 4.47 -7.62 7.20
N TRP A 51 4.13 -6.49 6.58
CA TRP A 51 2.91 -5.73 6.84
C TRP A 51 1.79 -6.08 5.85
N THR A 52 0.57 -5.65 6.18
CA THR A 52 -0.54 -5.54 5.22
C THR A 52 -0.81 -4.05 4.96
N ILE A 53 -0.66 -3.61 3.72
CA ILE A 53 -0.95 -2.25 3.29
C ILE A 53 -2.36 -2.26 2.70
N CYS A 54 -3.31 -1.68 3.41
CA CYS A 54 -4.70 -1.56 3.00
C CYS A 54 -4.89 -0.28 2.19
N ALA A 55 -5.23 -0.38 0.90
CA ALA A 55 -5.63 0.76 0.09
C ALA A 55 -7.15 0.75 -0.08
N PHE A 56 -7.80 1.84 0.34
CA PHE A 56 -9.25 1.97 0.26
C PHE A 56 -9.67 3.43 0.14
N SER A 57 -10.76 3.67 -0.59
CA SER A 57 -11.35 5.00 -0.68
C SER A 57 -12.60 5.03 0.17
N ARG A 58 -12.69 6.05 1.03
CA ARG A 58 -13.98 6.43 1.61
C ARG A 58 -14.62 7.42 0.64
N THR A 59 -15.92 7.27 0.41
CA THR A 59 -16.73 8.01 -0.59
C THR A 59 -16.60 9.54 -0.57
N HIS A 60 -16.00 10.12 0.48
CA HIS A 60 -15.82 11.57 0.63
C HIS A 60 -14.41 11.98 1.09
N ARG A 61 -13.40 11.13 0.95
CA ARG A 61 -12.01 11.47 1.32
C ARG A 61 -11.06 11.17 0.18
N PRO A 62 -9.93 11.91 0.09
CA PRO A 62 -8.86 11.53 -0.82
C PRO A 62 -8.50 10.07 -0.59
N ALA A 63 -8.08 9.39 -1.65
CA ALA A 63 -7.62 8.02 -1.56
C ALA A 63 -6.53 7.92 -0.49
N GLN A 64 -6.72 6.99 0.44
CA GLN A 64 -5.84 6.79 1.57
C GLN A 64 -5.37 5.35 1.57
N TYR A 65 -4.21 5.13 2.17
CA TYR A 65 -3.78 3.81 2.55
C TYR A 65 -3.45 3.79 4.04
N VAL A 66 -3.60 2.61 4.64
CA VAL A 66 -3.28 2.37 6.04
C VAL A 66 -2.39 1.14 6.12
N ILE A 67 -1.39 1.19 7.00
CA ILE A 67 -0.53 0.06 7.26
C ILE A 67 -1.07 -0.67 8.49
N VAL A 68 -1.35 -1.95 8.31
CA VAL A 68 -1.91 -2.83 9.33
C VAL A 68 -0.91 -3.94 9.61
N ASP A 69 -0.66 -4.19 10.90
CA ASP A 69 0.15 -5.30 11.37
C ASP A 69 -0.63 -6.62 11.19
N PRO A 70 0.00 -7.69 10.66
CA PRO A 70 -0.66 -8.98 10.43
C PRO A 70 -1.25 -9.61 11.69
N PHE A 71 -0.75 -9.26 12.87
CA PHE A 71 -1.18 -9.79 14.17
C PHE A 71 -2.25 -8.93 14.86
N TYR A 72 -2.58 -7.74 14.33
CA TYR A 72 -3.46 -6.81 15.04
C TYR A 72 -4.87 -6.73 14.44
N THR A 73 -5.86 -6.83 15.35
CA THR A 73 -7.25 -6.43 15.12
C THR A 73 -7.32 -4.95 14.76
N TRP A 74 -8.38 -4.49 14.09
CA TRP A 74 -8.58 -3.09 13.69
C TRP A 74 -8.60 -2.15 14.91
N HIS A 75 -7.44 -1.81 15.46
CA HIS A 75 -7.33 -0.82 16.52
C HIS A 75 -7.63 0.56 15.93
N ARG A 76 -8.29 1.40 16.73
CA ARG A 76 -8.70 2.75 16.33
C ARG A 76 -7.53 3.65 15.88
N ASN A 77 -6.28 3.30 16.23
CA ASN A 77 -5.08 4.06 15.91
C ASN A 77 -3.99 3.13 15.32
N PRO A 78 -4.00 2.86 14.01
CA PRO A 78 -2.89 2.15 13.37
C PRO A 78 -1.59 2.97 13.56
N PRO A 79 -0.45 2.34 13.85
CA PRO A 79 0.81 3.05 14.01
C PRO A 79 1.17 3.78 12.70
N THR A 80 1.10 5.12 12.73
CA THR A 80 1.19 5.98 11.53
C THR A 80 2.60 6.10 10.93
N ASN A 81 3.62 5.49 11.55
CA ASN A 81 5.01 5.88 11.32
C ASN A 81 5.90 4.79 10.69
N LYS A 82 5.32 3.69 10.18
CA LYS A 82 6.11 2.55 9.68
C LYS A 82 6.96 2.85 8.44
N LEU A 83 6.58 3.88 7.65
CA LEU A 83 7.37 4.32 6.49
C LEU A 83 8.25 5.54 6.77
N ASN A 84 8.27 6.06 8.00
CA ASN A 84 9.03 7.28 8.33
C ASN A 84 10.54 7.10 8.12
N VAL A 85 11.05 5.86 8.17
CA VAL A 85 12.45 5.59 7.82
C VAL A 85 12.77 6.04 6.39
N LEU A 86 11.81 5.94 5.46
CA LEU A 86 11.98 6.39 4.07
C LEU A 86 11.99 7.91 3.93
N SER A 87 11.51 8.66 4.93
CA SER A 87 11.53 10.12 4.93
C SER A 87 12.74 10.72 5.65
N THR A 88 13.65 9.90 6.18
CA THR A 88 14.80 10.39 6.96
C THR A 88 15.86 11.03 6.08
N CYS A 89 16.33 10.34 5.04
CA CYS A 89 17.32 10.87 4.10
C CYS A 89 17.14 10.29 2.68
N ARG A 90 17.72 10.98 1.69
CA ARG A 90 17.63 10.59 0.27
C ARG A 90 18.26 9.22 -0.01
N GLN A 91 19.37 8.90 0.65
CA GLN A 91 20.06 7.62 0.45
C GLN A 91 19.19 6.43 0.88
N ILE A 92 18.61 6.49 2.09
CA ILE A 92 17.68 5.46 2.59
C ILE A 92 16.48 5.34 1.66
N TYR A 93 15.92 6.46 1.22
CA TYR A 93 14.83 6.45 0.27
C TYR A 93 15.22 5.72 -1.03
N THR A 94 16.35 6.08 -1.66
CA THR A 94 16.78 5.46 -2.92
C THR A 94 17.05 3.96 -2.79
N GLU A 95 17.58 3.51 -1.65
CA GLU A 95 17.88 2.10 -1.40
C GLU A 95 16.61 1.28 -1.11
N ALA A 96 15.61 1.87 -0.43
CA ALA A 96 14.54 1.11 0.20
C ALA A 96 13.11 1.42 -0.27
N TYR A 97 12.86 2.47 -1.07
CA TYR A 97 11.49 2.93 -1.37
C TYR A 97 10.60 1.87 -2.05
N ILE A 98 11.19 0.90 -2.74
CA ILE A 98 10.46 -0.17 -3.44
C ILE A 98 10.14 -1.36 -2.54
N LEU A 99 10.86 -1.53 -1.42
CA LEU A 99 10.71 -2.65 -0.50
C LEU A 99 9.30 -2.78 0.09
N PRO A 100 8.59 -1.68 0.44
CA PRO A 100 7.21 -1.79 0.89
C PRO A 100 6.29 -2.49 -0.12
N PHE A 101 6.58 -2.39 -1.42
CA PHE A 101 5.77 -2.97 -2.48
C PHE A 101 6.11 -4.45 -2.69
N SER A 102 7.40 -4.79 -2.64
CA SER A 102 7.84 -6.16 -2.90
C SER A 102 7.72 -7.11 -1.71
N LEU A 103 7.70 -6.59 -0.47
CA LEU A 103 7.74 -7.41 0.75
C LEU A 103 6.39 -7.57 1.46
N ASN A 104 5.41 -6.70 1.20
CA ASN A 104 4.15 -6.67 1.97
C ASN A 104 2.98 -7.27 1.20
N TRP A 105 1.90 -7.54 1.94
CA TRP A 105 0.60 -7.81 1.36
C TRP A 105 -0.09 -6.49 1.03
N PHE A 106 -0.63 -6.37 -0.18
CA PHE A 106 -1.53 -5.26 -0.52
C PHE A 106 -2.96 -5.75 -0.40
N GLN A 107 -3.74 -5.14 0.48
CA GLN A 107 -5.15 -5.46 0.64
C GLN A 107 -6.00 -4.36 0.02
N ILE A 108 -6.85 -4.74 -0.93
CA ILE A 108 -7.74 -3.82 -1.63
C ILE A 108 -9.16 -4.37 -1.64
N TRP A 109 -10.13 -3.47 -1.56
CA TRP A 109 -11.51 -3.83 -1.89
C TRP A 109 -11.62 -3.99 -3.40
N PHE A 110 -12.45 -4.94 -3.84
CA PHE A 110 -12.64 -5.15 -5.27
C PHE A 110 -13.14 -3.88 -5.99
N THR A 111 -14.05 -3.13 -5.37
CA THR A 111 -14.54 -1.85 -5.89
C THR A 111 -13.46 -0.77 -6.06
N ASP A 112 -12.27 -0.98 -5.49
CA ASP A 112 -11.12 -0.08 -5.60
C ASP A 112 -10.02 -0.58 -6.55
N VAL A 113 -10.16 -1.78 -7.16
CA VAL A 113 -9.13 -2.36 -8.05
C VAL A 113 -8.82 -1.43 -9.20
N SER A 114 -9.82 -0.96 -9.93
CA SER A 114 -9.58 -0.06 -11.06
C SER A 114 -8.82 1.21 -10.62
N ARG A 115 -9.26 1.87 -9.54
CA ARG A 115 -8.58 3.06 -8.99
C ARG A 115 -7.15 2.76 -8.52
N PHE A 116 -6.90 1.56 -8.02
CA PHE A 116 -5.57 1.10 -7.64
C PHE A 116 -4.61 1.08 -8.82
N PHE A 117 -5.04 0.55 -9.95
CA PHE A 117 -4.23 0.49 -11.17
C PHE A 117 -4.16 1.82 -11.92
N ASP A 118 -5.13 2.71 -11.74
CA ASP A 118 -5.14 4.05 -12.34
C ASP A 118 -4.20 5.04 -11.61
N GLY A 119 -3.43 4.55 -10.63
CA GLY A 119 -2.43 5.35 -9.93
C GLY A 119 -2.99 6.27 -8.85
N VAL A 120 -4.26 6.09 -8.47
CA VAL A 120 -4.94 6.94 -7.48
C VAL A 120 -4.30 6.81 -6.10
N TYR A 121 -3.83 5.62 -5.73
CA TYR A 121 -3.21 5.34 -4.44
C TYR A 121 -1.68 5.41 -4.49
N PHE A 122 -1.09 4.87 -5.55
CA PHE A 122 0.36 4.72 -5.70
C PHE A 122 0.77 4.90 -7.16
N PRO A 123 1.95 5.47 -7.44
CA PRO A 123 2.49 5.49 -8.80
C PRO A 123 2.60 4.08 -9.40
N LEU A 124 2.28 3.95 -10.69
CA LEU A 124 2.27 2.66 -11.39
C LEU A 124 3.62 1.93 -11.33
N SER A 125 4.73 2.67 -11.34
CA SER A 125 6.09 2.13 -11.20
C SER A 125 6.29 1.36 -9.88
N ARG A 126 5.61 1.77 -8.80
CA ARG A 126 5.65 1.08 -7.52
C ARG A 126 4.69 -0.12 -7.48
N VAL A 127 3.51 0.05 -8.09
CA VAL A 127 2.50 -1.02 -8.22
C VAL A 127 3.06 -2.24 -8.95
N GLN A 128 3.90 -2.03 -9.98
CA GLN A 128 4.57 -3.11 -10.72
C GLN A 128 5.47 -4.01 -9.85
N ALA A 129 5.97 -3.51 -8.71
CA ALA A 129 6.80 -4.27 -7.79
C ALA A 129 6.02 -5.13 -6.79
N ILE A 130 4.68 -5.08 -6.82
CA ILE A 130 3.83 -5.85 -5.90
C ILE A 130 3.95 -7.35 -6.18
N THR A 131 4.23 -8.10 -5.12
CA THR A 131 4.39 -9.56 -5.18
C THR A 131 3.20 -10.33 -4.61
N LYS A 132 2.47 -9.72 -3.67
CA LYS A 132 1.36 -10.34 -2.92
C LYS A 132 0.17 -9.40 -2.87
N LEU A 133 -0.96 -9.84 -3.44
CA LEU A 133 -2.20 -9.08 -3.47
C LEU A 133 -3.31 -9.83 -2.75
N ARG A 134 -4.14 -9.11 -2.01
CA ARG A 134 -5.31 -9.63 -1.31
C ARG A 134 -6.54 -8.82 -1.70
N LEU A 135 -7.46 -9.46 -2.39
CA LEU A 135 -8.74 -8.87 -2.78
C LEU A 135 -9.77 -9.16 -1.71
N THR A 136 -10.47 -8.14 -1.27
CA THR A 136 -11.66 -8.29 -0.43
C THR A 136 -12.90 -8.09 -1.29
N VAL A 137 -13.79 -9.08 -1.28
CA VAL A 137 -14.99 -9.13 -2.12
C VAL A 137 -16.22 -9.43 -1.27
N PHE A 138 -17.36 -8.88 -1.66
CA PHE A 138 -18.66 -9.44 -1.34
C PHE A 138 -19.13 -10.21 -2.57
N ASP A 139 -19.85 -11.31 -2.37
CA ASP A 139 -20.24 -12.22 -3.45
C ASP A 139 -21.13 -11.55 -4.50
N HIS A 140 -22.06 -10.69 -4.10
CA HIS A 140 -22.93 -9.95 -5.01
C HIS A 140 -22.18 -8.96 -5.91
N TYR A 141 -20.93 -8.62 -5.61
CA TYR A 141 -20.09 -7.84 -6.51
C TYR A 141 -19.31 -8.68 -7.52
N VAL A 142 -19.14 -9.98 -7.28
CA VAL A 142 -18.24 -10.81 -8.08
C VAL A 142 -18.93 -11.95 -8.81
N MET A 143 -20.04 -12.46 -8.28
CA MET A 143 -20.82 -13.55 -8.89
C MET A 143 -22.08 -13.01 -9.55
N ASP A 144 -22.41 -13.57 -10.71
CA ASP A 144 -23.72 -13.44 -11.34
C ASP A 144 -24.64 -14.58 -10.87
N PHE A 145 -25.43 -14.30 -9.84
CA PHE A 145 -26.40 -15.23 -9.26
C PHE A 145 -27.59 -15.53 -10.18
N LYS A 146 -27.74 -14.83 -11.32
CA LYS A 146 -28.83 -15.09 -12.28
C LYS A 146 -28.49 -16.20 -13.27
N LYS A 147 -27.24 -16.66 -13.29
CA LYS A 147 -26.76 -17.71 -14.21
C LYS A 147 -26.60 -19.04 -13.46
N GLU A 148 -26.94 -20.13 -14.14
CA GLU A 148 -26.67 -21.50 -13.69
C GLU A 148 -25.77 -22.22 -14.72
N PRO A 149 -24.57 -22.70 -14.34
CA PRO A 149 -23.91 -22.48 -13.05
C PRO A 149 -23.56 -21.00 -12.82
N PHE A 150 -23.31 -20.63 -11.56
CA PHE A 150 -22.83 -19.30 -11.21
C PHE A 150 -21.54 -18.98 -11.99
N GLN A 151 -21.40 -17.73 -12.42
CA GLN A 151 -20.23 -17.25 -13.17
C GLN A 151 -19.71 -15.95 -12.54
N LEU A 152 -18.42 -15.68 -12.70
CA LEU A 152 -17.84 -14.37 -12.40
C LEU A 152 -18.48 -13.29 -13.29
N LYS A 153 -18.74 -12.12 -12.70
CA LYS A 153 -19.15 -10.92 -13.44
C LYS A 153 -18.04 -10.47 -14.37
N GLU A 154 -18.42 -9.94 -15.53
CA GLU A 154 -17.48 -9.47 -16.55
C GLU A 154 -16.52 -8.41 -16.01
N ASP A 155 -17.02 -7.43 -15.24
CA ASP A 155 -16.19 -6.40 -14.61
C ASP A 155 -15.13 -6.99 -13.68
N PHE A 156 -15.51 -8.01 -12.89
CA PHE A 156 -14.57 -8.70 -12.01
C PHE A 156 -13.50 -9.45 -12.81
N THR A 157 -13.90 -10.13 -13.88
CA THR A 157 -12.99 -10.81 -14.81
C THR A 157 -12.00 -9.82 -15.44
N ASN A 158 -12.47 -8.64 -15.87
CA ASN A 158 -11.60 -7.60 -16.44
C ASN A 158 -10.56 -7.09 -15.44
N ASP A 159 -10.97 -6.89 -14.18
CA ASP A 159 -10.06 -6.50 -13.11
C ASP A 159 -9.04 -7.61 -12.76
N LEU A 160 -9.44 -8.88 -12.80
CA LEU A 160 -8.49 -10.01 -12.66
C LEU A 160 -7.46 -10.02 -13.80
N LEU A 161 -7.87 -9.70 -15.04
CA LEU A 161 -6.96 -9.56 -16.17
C LEU A 161 -5.96 -8.42 -15.98
N ARG A 162 -6.35 -7.30 -15.35
CA ARG A 162 -5.43 -6.22 -14.97
C ARG A 162 -4.44 -6.68 -13.91
N ILE A 163 -4.91 -7.40 -12.89
CA ILE A 163 -4.06 -7.95 -11.82
C ILE A 163 -3.00 -8.89 -12.38
N LYS A 164 -3.39 -9.74 -13.33
CA LYS A 164 -2.48 -10.66 -14.02
C LYS A 164 -1.32 -9.95 -14.75
N GLN A 165 -1.51 -8.70 -15.17
CA GLN A 165 -0.47 -7.91 -15.85
C GLN A 165 0.66 -7.44 -14.90
N LEU A 166 0.50 -7.60 -13.57
CA LEU A 166 1.55 -7.26 -12.61
C LEU A 166 2.77 -8.19 -12.79
N PRO A 167 3.93 -7.66 -13.21
CA PRO A 167 5.06 -8.50 -13.62
C PRO A 167 5.65 -9.29 -12.45
N MET A 168 5.64 -8.72 -11.24
CA MET A 168 6.26 -9.33 -10.05
C MET A 168 5.27 -10.10 -9.18
N LEU A 169 3.99 -10.18 -9.57
CA LEU A 169 2.95 -10.83 -8.78
C LEU A 169 3.20 -12.34 -8.72
N LYS A 170 3.26 -12.85 -7.48
CA LYS A 170 3.49 -14.25 -7.14
C LYS A 170 2.28 -14.90 -6.48
N LYS A 171 1.53 -14.12 -5.70
CA LYS A 171 0.42 -14.63 -4.88
C LYS A 171 -0.78 -13.70 -4.89
N VAL A 172 -1.97 -14.25 -5.07
CA VAL A 172 -3.25 -13.57 -4.98
C VAL A 172 -4.13 -14.31 -3.98
N SER A 173 -4.69 -13.58 -3.02
CA SER A 173 -5.61 -14.10 -2.02
C SER A 173 -6.96 -13.42 -2.16
N LEU A 174 -8.04 -14.18 -2.28
CA LEU A 174 -9.40 -13.65 -2.26
C LEU A 174 -9.99 -13.87 -0.88
N ARG A 175 -10.57 -12.82 -0.31
CA ARG A 175 -11.30 -12.87 0.95
C ARG A 175 -12.74 -12.51 0.69
N CYS A 176 -13.61 -13.49 0.81
CA CYS A 176 -15.04 -13.32 0.65
C CYS A 176 -15.69 -13.11 2.02
N TYR A 177 -16.58 -12.13 2.10
CA TYR A 177 -17.40 -11.83 3.26
C TYR A 177 -18.82 -12.29 2.92
N GLU A 178 -19.31 -13.34 3.60
CA GLU A 178 -20.70 -13.83 3.73
C GLU A 178 -20.73 -15.36 3.86
N ASP A 179 -21.88 -15.91 4.25
CA ASP A 179 -22.10 -17.35 4.40
C ASP A 179 -22.22 -18.01 3.03
N HIS A 180 -21.08 -18.37 2.47
CA HIS A 180 -21.01 -19.00 1.15
C HIS A 180 -21.15 -20.52 1.24
N THR A 181 -21.81 -21.11 0.24
CA THR A 181 -21.76 -22.56 0.06
C THR A 181 -20.37 -22.97 -0.42
N GLU A 182 -19.89 -24.13 0.04
CA GLU A 182 -18.60 -24.70 -0.40
C GLU A 182 -18.54 -24.84 -1.93
N ALA A 183 -19.68 -25.14 -2.56
CA ALA A 183 -19.80 -25.23 -4.02
C ALA A 183 -19.48 -23.89 -4.71
N MET A 184 -20.02 -22.77 -4.22
CA MET A 184 -19.76 -21.46 -4.81
C MET A 184 -18.29 -21.06 -4.70
N LEU A 185 -17.66 -21.37 -3.57
CA LEU A 185 -16.25 -21.06 -3.34
C LEU A 185 -15.33 -21.84 -4.28
N LYS A 186 -15.65 -23.12 -4.53
CA LYS A 186 -14.92 -23.94 -5.51
C LYS A 186 -15.07 -23.40 -6.93
N VAL A 187 -16.27 -22.94 -7.31
CA VAL A 187 -16.49 -22.30 -8.61
C VAL A 187 -15.66 -21.01 -8.71
N MET A 188 -15.73 -20.15 -7.70
CA MET A 188 -14.98 -18.90 -7.67
C MET A 188 -13.46 -19.13 -7.71
N GLU A 189 -12.95 -20.08 -6.91
CA GLU A 189 -11.53 -20.46 -6.93
C GLU A 189 -11.11 -20.99 -8.29
N GLY A 190 -11.92 -21.86 -8.91
CA GLY A 190 -11.67 -22.39 -10.24
C GLY A 190 -11.61 -21.31 -11.31
N GLU A 191 -12.61 -20.42 -11.36
CA GLU A 191 -12.69 -19.35 -12.37
C GLU A 191 -11.60 -18.29 -12.17
N VAL A 192 -11.30 -17.90 -10.93
CA VAL A 192 -10.21 -16.96 -10.64
C VAL A 192 -8.86 -17.57 -10.99
N THR A 193 -8.62 -18.83 -10.60
CA THR A 193 -7.38 -19.54 -10.90
C THR A 193 -7.20 -19.69 -12.41
N SER A 194 -8.26 -20.05 -13.13
CA SER A 194 -8.27 -20.14 -14.59
C SER A 194 -7.97 -18.79 -15.23
N THR A 195 -8.64 -17.72 -14.80
CA THR A 195 -8.47 -16.37 -15.35
C THR A 195 -7.05 -15.85 -15.13
N ILE A 196 -6.52 -15.96 -13.90
CA ILE A 196 -5.19 -15.47 -13.54
C ILE A 196 -4.09 -16.28 -14.24
N ASN A 197 -4.23 -17.61 -14.31
CA ASN A 197 -3.18 -18.49 -14.85
C ASN A 197 -3.31 -18.78 -16.35
N SER A 198 -4.42 -18.40 -16.99
CA SER A 198 -4.53 -18.46 -18.45
C SER A 198 -3.34 -17.73 -19.09
N ALA A 199 -2.65 -18.30 -20.08
CA ALA A 199 -1.65 -17.60 -20.90
C ALA A 199 -0.42 -16.96 -20.20
N ARG A 200 0.01 -17.40 -19.00
CA ARG A 200 1.27 -16.89 -18.40
C ARG A 200 2.42 -17.90 -18.59
N ASP A 201 3.30 -17.63 -19.55
CA ASP A 201 4.42 -18.52 -19.90
C ASP A 201 5.54 -18.62 -18.84
N LYS A 202 5.59 -17.70 -17.86
CA LYS A 202 6.83 -17.45 -17.09
C LYS A 202 6.78 -17.73 -15.58
N ALA A 203 5.62 -17.82 -14.94
CA ALA A 203 5.49 -18.27 -13.55
C ALA A 203 4.01 -18.44 -13.16
N ARG A 204 3.69 -19.58 -12.52
CA ARG A 204 2.36 -19.81 -11.94
C ARG A 204 2.12 -18.85 -10.78
N ILE A 205 0.98 -18.15 -10.79
CA ILE A 205 0.55 -17.33 -9.66
C ILE A 205 -0.20 -18.26 -8.69
N GLU A 206 0.20 -18.24 -7.43
CA GLU A 206 -0.51 -18.93 -6.37
C GLU A 206 -1.81 -18.16 -6.08
N VAL A 207 -2.95 -18.85 -6.21
CA VAL A 207 -4.26 -18.30 -5.90
C VAL A 207 -4.80 -19.03 -4.68
N GLU A 208 -5.24 -18.27 -3.69
CA GLU A 208 -5.89 -18.81 -2.50
C GLU A 208 -7.24 -18.11 -2.30
N VAL A 209 -8.32 -18.87 -2.12
CA VAL A 209 -9.63 -18.33 -1.77
C VAL A 209 -9.92 -18.66 -0.30
N PHE A 210 -10.16 -17.62 0.49
CA PHE A 210 -10.51 -17.75 1.90
C PHE A 210 -11.92 -17.22 2.15
N VAL A 211 -12.70 -18.04 2.86
CA VAL A 211 -13.92 -17.58 3.50
C VAL A 211 -13.55 -16.96 4.82
N ARG A 212 -13.84 -15.68 4.97
CA ARG A 212 -13.91 -15.13 6.31
C ARG A 212 -15.35 -15.35 6.75
N GLN A 213 -15.57 -16.34 7.63
CA GLN A 213 -16.79 -16.31 8.42
C GLN A 213 -16.80 -14.93 9.07
N THR A 214 -17.87 -14.18 8.81
CA THR A 214 -18.14 -12.98 9.56
C THR A 214 -18.22 -13.46 11.00
N LEU A 215 -17.10 -13.40 11.73
CA LEU A 215 -17.18 -13.19 13.16
C LEU A 215 -18.08 -11.99 13.20
N HIS A 216 -19.34 -12.18 13.58
CA HIS A 216 -20.18 -11.10 14.01
C HIS A 216 -19.28 -10.38 15.00
N CYS A 217 -18.62 -9.32 14.54
CA CYS A 217 -18.18 -8.27 15.41
C CYS A 217 -19.51 -7.81 15.95
N ARG A 218 -19.94 -8.47 17.03
CA ARG A 218 -20.69 -7.82 18.09
C ARG A 218 -19.79 -6.64 18.40
N VAL A 219 -19.99 -5.57 17.64
CA VAL A 219 -19.79 -4.24 18.13
C VAL A 219 -20.64 -4.28 19.38
N ASN A 220 -20.03 -4.62 20.52
CA ASN A 220 -20.63 -4.32 21.79
C ASN A 220 -21.05 -2.87 21.62
N PRO A 221 -22.34 -2.53 21.74
CA PRO A 221 -22.76 -1.15 21.74
C PRO A 221 -22.10 -0.54 22.98
N VAL A 222 -20.85 -0.09 22.83
CA VAL A 222 -20.10 0.58 23.86
C VAL A 222 -20.77 1.94 23.94
N ASN A 223 -21.65 2.02 24.93
CA ASN A 223 -22.09 3.21 25.61
C ASN A 223 -22.74 4.24 24.68
N SER A 224 -24.07 4.22 24.66
CA SER A 224 -24.85 5.45 24.68
C SER A 224 -24.13 6.46 25.58
N LEU A 225 -23.55 7.49 24.96
CA LEU A 225 -23.08 8.67 25.66
C LEU A 225 -24.21 9.12 26.59
N PRO A 226 -23.95 9.37 27.89
CA PRO A 226 -24.94 10.01 28.72
C PRO A 226 -25.29 11.35 28.06
N SER A 227 -26.58 11.55 27.84
CA SER A 227 -27.17 12.79 27.34
C SER A 227 -26.60 13.96 28.16
N ARG A 228 -25.76 14.76 27.52
CA ARG A 228 -25.36 16.07 28.03
C ARG A 228 -26.61 16.95 28.00
N GLY A 229 -27.30 17.06 29.13
CA GLY A 229 -28.43 17.96 29.23
C GLY A 229 -29.28 17.70 30.46
N GLU A 230 -28.76 18.03 31.65
CA GLU A 230 -29.55 18.55 32.77
C GLU A 230 -28.62 19.02 33.90
N GLN A 231 -28.02 20.19 33.70
CA GLN A 231 -27.61 21.07 34.79
C GLN A 231 -27.92 22.50 34.33
N ALA A 232 -29.10 23.00 34.70
CA ALA A 232 -29.39 24.40 35.01
C ALA A 232 -30.91 24.60 35.20
N ARG A 233 -31.38 24.45 36.44
CA ARG A 233 -32.11 25.47 37.22
C ARG A 233 -32.56 24.90 38.56
#